data_AF-A0A2G2Z598-F1
#
_entry.id   AF-A0A2G2Z598-F1
#
_cell.length_a   1.000
_cell.length_b   1.000
_cell.length_c   1.000
_cell.angle_alpha   90.00
_cell.angle_beta   90.00
_cell.angle_gamma   90.00
#
_symmetry.space_group_name_H-M   'P 1'
#
loop_
_entity.id
_entity.type
_entity.pdbx_description
1 polymer ?
#
loop_
_entity_poly.entity_id
_entity_poly.type
_entity_poly.pdbx_seq_one_letter_code
_entity_poly.pdbx_strand_id
1 'polypeptide(L)'
;MQIGNHHLAFSRVEQLYRDECRLSVYNQLDAFCDCISMNLCDISRNSKLSDDVKEALSSMIFAASRCGELPELHSLRDLFKQHFGQAFDRINVELLPGKRLIDSMFLLSCRN
;
A
#
# COMPACT_ATOMS: atom_id res chain seq x y z
N MET A 1 11.00 33.32 -28.17
CA MET A 1 9.79 32.53 -27.82
C MET A 1 10.26 31.16 -27.32
N GLN A 2 10.71 31.02 -26.05
CA GLN A 2 11.31 29.74 -25.59
C GLN A 2 11.25 29.49 -24.07
N ILE A 3 10.52 30.30 -23.30
CA ILE A 3 10.45 30.15 -21.83
C ILE A 3 9.18 29.36 -21.40
N GLY A 4 8.13 29.33 -22.24
CA GLY A 4 6.89 28.61 -21.95
C GLY A 4 6.96 27.08 -22.07
N ASN A 5 7.93 26.55 -22.82
CA ASN A 5 8.03 25.10 -23.07
C ASN A 5 8.72 24.33 -21.94
N HIS A 6 9.63 24.95 -21.20
CA HIS A 6 10.36 24.29 -20.11
C HIS A 6 9.48 24.05 -18.88
N HIS A 7 8.62 25.00 -18.52
CA HIS A 7 7.67 24.82 -17.41
C HIS A 7 6.63 23.75 -17.73
N LEU A 8 6.13 23.70 -18.97
CA LEU A 8 5.20 22.66 -19.42
C LEU A 8 5.87 21.29 -19.51
N ALA A 9 7.12 21.21 -19.98
CA ALA A 9 7.89 19.96 -19.99
C ALA A 9 8.17 19.46 -18.57
N PHE A 10 8.57 20.35 -17.66
CA PHE A 10 8.84 20.00 -16.26
C PHE A 10 7.56 19.53 -15.54
N SER A 11 6.45 20.26 -15.72
CA SER A 11 5.15 19.87 -15.17
C SER A 11 4.66 18.53 -15.70
N ARG A 12 4.87 18.23 -17.00
CA ARG A 12 4.54 16.92 -17.58
C ARG A 12 5.42 15.79 -17.06
N VAL A 13 6.73 16.01 -16.90
CA VAL A 13 7.64 15.01 -16.32
C VAL A 13 7.27 14.72 -14.87
N GLU A 14 6.91 15.74 -14.09
CA GLU A 14 6.46 15.58 -12.70
C GLU A 14 5.12 14.82 -12.62
N GLN A 15 4.19 15.09 -13.54
CA GLN A 15 2.93 14.36 -13.62
C GLN A 15 3.14 12.90 -14.05
N LEU A 16 3.96 12.65 -15.07
CA LEU A 16 4.33 11.29 -15.48
C LEU A 16 5.00 10.54 -14.34
N TYR A 17 5.91 11.18 -13.60
CA TYR A 17 6.54 10.59 -12.43
C TYR A 17 5.51 10.21 -11.35
N ARG A 18 4.54 11.09 -11.05
CA ARG A 18 3.44 10.77 -10.14
C ARG A 18 2.57 9.62 -10.64
N ASP A 19 2.26 9.60 -11.93
CA ASP A 19 1.44 8.55 -12.54
C ASP A 19 2.14 7.18 -12.51
N GLU A 20 3.44 7.12 -12.80
CA GLU A 20 4.26 5.89 -12.70
C GLU A 20 4.39 5.41 -11.24
N CYS A 21 4.62 6.33 -10.30
CA CYS A 21 4.62 6.01 -8.87
C CYS A 21 3.27 5.39 -8.46
N ARG A 22 2.16 6.00 -8.88
CA ARG A 22 0.82 5.51 -8.58
C ARG A 22 0.56 4.14 -9.22
N LEU A 23 0.99 3.91 -10.46
CA LEU A 23 0.87 2.62 -11.13
C LEU A 23 1.66 1.52 -10.40
N SER A 24 2.89 1.81 -9.98
CA SER A 24 3.73 0.89 -9.21
C SER A 24 3.05 0.46 -7.91
N VAL A 25 2.42 1.40 -7.21
CA VAL A 25 1.66 1.15 -5.99
C VAL A 25 0.46 0.24 -6.26
N TYR A 26 -0.31 0.51 -7.30
CA TYR A 26 -1.43 -0.36 -7.66
C TYR A 26 -0.98 -1.78 -7.99
N ASN A 27 0.11 -1.94 -8.74
CA ASN A 27 0.67 -3.27 -9.04
C ASN A 27 1.11 -4.01 -7.78
N GLN A 28 1.68 -3.31 -6.79
CA GLN A 28 2.05 -3.92 -5.51
C GLN A 28 0.83 -4.28 -4.66
N LEU A 29 -0.19 -3.43 -4.63
CA LEU A 29 -1.46 -3.72 -3.96
C LEU A 29 -2.13 -4.95 -4.58
N ASP A 30 -2.11 -5.07 -5.90
CA ASP A 30 -2.66 -6.22 -6.62
C ASP A 30 -1.92 -7.52 -6.24
N ALA A 31 -0.58 -7.49 -6.24
CA ALA A 31 0.23 -8.62 -5.79
C ALA A 31 -0.04 -9.03 -4.33
N PHE A 32 -0.28 -8.07 -3.43
CA PHE A 32 -0.65 -8.36 -2.05
C PHE A 32 -2.07 -8.94 -1.93
N CYS A 33 -3.02 -8.42 -2.71
CA CYS A 33 -4.37 -8.97 -2.81
C CYS A 33 -4.34 -10.42 -3.29
N ASP A 34 -3.53 -10.74 -4.29
CA ASP A 34 -3.33 -12.10 -4.78
C ASP A 34 -2.73 -13.00 -3.70
N CYS A 35 -1.66 -12.55 -3.04
CA CYS A 35 -1.02 -13.28 -1.95
C CYS A 35 -2.01 -13.62 -0.82
N ILE A 36 -2.82 -12.64 -0.42
CA ILE A 36 -3.83 -12.82 0.63
C ILE A 36 -4.94 -13.75 0.16
N SER A 37 -5.43 -13.58 -1.07
CA SER A 37 -6.48 -14.41 -1.68
C SER A 37 -6.08 -15.87 -1.74
N MET A 38 -4.83 -16.15 -2.17
CA MET A 38 -4.26 -17.50 -2.20
C MET A 38 -4.14 -18.15 -0.81
N ASN A 39 -4.00 -17.34 0.24
CA ASN A 39 -3.80 -17.81 1.62
C ASN A 39 -5.03 -17.58 2.52
N LEU A 40 -6.21 -17.29 1.97
CA LEU A 40 -7.44 -17.03 2.75
C LEU A 40 -7.81 -18.20 3.68
N CYS A 41 -7.59 -19.44 3.26
CA CYS A 41 -7.84 -20.62 4.08
C CYS A 41 -6.96 -20.65 5.33
N ASP A 42 -5.71 -20.21 5.22
CA ASP A 42 -4.76 -20.16 6.32
C ASP A 42 -5.03 -18.97 7.24
N ILE A 43 -5.34 -17.82 6.64
CA ILE A 43 -5.78 -16.62 7.33
C ILE A 43 -7.01 -16.92 8.18
N SER A 44 -8.08 -17.46 7.59
CA SER A 44 -9.34 -17.74 8.29
C SER A 44 -9.20 -18.72 9.45
N ARG A 45 -8.22 -19.63 9.39
CA ARG A 45 -7.95 -20.60 10.46
C ARG A 45 -7.01 -20.07 11.54
N ASN A 46 -6.51 -18.83 11.41
CA ASN A 46 -5.40 -18.30 12.20
C ASN A 46 -4.24 -19.29 12.28
N SER A 47 -3.96 -19.98 11.17
CA SER A 47 -2.85 -20.93 11.08
C SER A 47 -1.52 -20.16 11.11
N LYS A 48 -0.39 -20.89 11.14
CA LYS A 48 0.93 -20.26 11.01
C LYS A 48 1.08 -19.66 9.61
N LEU A 49 0.77 -18.37 9.50
CA LEU A 49 0.98 -17.59 8.28
C LEU A 49 2.47 -17.55 7.92
N SER A 50 2.77 -17.69 6.63
CA SER A 50 4.11 -17.45 6.09
C SER A 50 4.48 -15.98 6.27
N ASP A 51 5.78 -15.69 6.22
CA ASP A 51 6.25 -14.32 6.38
C ASP A 51 5.81 -13.42 5.23
N ASP A 52 5.67 -13.96 4.01
CA ASP A 52 5.13 -13.25 2.84
C ASP A 52 3.69 -12.78 3.08
N VAL A 53 2.83 -13.64 3.63
CA VAL A 53 1.43 -13.27 3.93
C VAL A 53 1.36 -12.22 5.04
N LYS A 54 2.21 -12.35 6.07
CA LYS A 54 2.30 -11.32 7.11
C LYS A 54 2.79 -10.00 6.55
N GLU A 55 3.76 -10.02 5.63
CA GLU A 55 4.27 -8.84 4.95
C GLU A 55 3.17 -8.18 4.13
N ALA A 56 2.45 -8.94 3.30
CA ALA A 56 1.30 -8.45 2.53
C ALA A 56 0.23 -7.79 3.41
N LEU A 57 -0.19 -8.46 4.50
CA LEU A 57 -1.17 -7.92 5.44
C LEU A 57 -0.68 -6.63 6.11
N SER A 58 0.59 -6.60 6.54
CA SER A 58 1.20 -5.43 7.17
C SER A 58 1.25 -4.25 6.19
N SER A 59 1.70 -4.51 4.96
CA SER A 59 1.79 -3.53 3.87
C SER A 59 0.44 -2.93 3.54
N MET A 60 -0.61 -3.75 3.42
CA MET A 60 -1.93 -3.25 3.08
C MET A 60 -2.56 -2.44 4.21
N ILE A 61 -2.42 -2.85 5.48
CA ILE A 61 -2.90 -2.05 6.62
C ILE A 61 -2.18 -0.70 6.66
N PHE A 62 -0.86 -0.72 6.45
CA PHE A 62 -0.08 0.50 6.39
C PHE A 62 -0.56 1.42 5.25
N ALA A 63 -0.72 0.88 4.03
CA ALA A 63 -1.23 1.62 2.89
C ALA A 63 -2.61 2.22 3.15
N ALA A 64 -3.54 1.42 3.66
CA ALA A 64 -4.88 1.83 4.05
C ALA A 64 -4.92 2.87 5.18
N SER A 65 -3.82 3.06 5.93
CA SER A 65 -3.71 4.13 6.92
C SER A 65 -3.27 5.48 6.33
N ARG A 66 -2.65 5.45 5.14
CA ARG A 66 -2.05 6.63 4.49
C ARG A 66 -2.79 7.07 3.23
N CYS A 67 -3.41 6.13 2.52
CA CYS A 67 -4.23 6.40 1.35
C CYS A 67 -5.68 6.64 1.75
N GLY A 68 -6.07 7.91 1.84
CA GLY A 68 -7.48 8.31 1.98
C GLY A 68 -8.27 8.28 0.67
N GLU A 69 -7.58 8.13 -0.46
CA GLU A 69 -8.17 8.18 -1.81
C GLU A 69 -8.79 6.85 -2.28
N LEU A 70 -8.53 5.74 -1.56
CA LEU A 70 -8.96 4.39 -1.91
C LEU A 70 -9.85 3.80 -0.80
N PRO A 71 -11.18 4.00 -0.84
CA PRO A 71 -12.10 3.49 0.16
C PRO A 71 -12.10 1.96 0.27
N GLU A 72 -11.73 1.25 -0.80
CA GLU A 72 -11.57 -0.20 -0.83
C GLU A 72 -10.48 -0.68 0.14
N LEU A 73 -9.37 0.06 0.24
CA LEU A 73 -8.28 -0.26 1.17
C LEU A 73 -8.71 -0.09 2.63
N HIS A 74 -9.51 0.93 2.92
CA HIS A 74 -10.09 1.10 4.27
C HIS A 74 -11.01 -0.06 4.64
N SER A 75 -11.84 -0.51 3.70
CA SER A 75 -12.74 -1.65 3.90
C SER A 75 -11.96 -2.94 4.18
N LEU A 76 -10.87 -3.17 3.44
CA LEU A 76 -9.95 -4.29 3.66
C LEU A 76 -9.27 -4.23 5.04
N ARG A 77 -8.80 -3.05 5.44
CA ARG A 77 -8.22 -2.84 6.77
C ARG A 77 -9.21 -3.14 7.89
N ASP A 78 -10.46 -2.71 7.75
CA ASP A 78 -11.52 -3.01 8.71
C ASP A 78 -11.81 -4.51 8.80
N LEU A 79 -11.81 -5.22 7.67
CA LEU A 79 -11.97 -6.68 7.64
C LEU A 79 -10.84 -7.38 8.41
N PHE A 80 -9.57 -7.01 8.16
CA PHE A 80 -8.46 -7.59 8.90
C PHE A 80 -8.48 -7.25 10.39
N LYS A 81 -8.93 -6.04 10.72
CA LYS A 81 -9.09 -5.61 12.12
C LYS A 81 -10.19 -6.40 12.83
N GLN A 82 -11.29 -6.74 12.13
CA GLN A 82 -12.31 -7.64 12.66
C GLN A 82 -11.78 -9.06 12.85
N HIS A 83 -10.95 -9.54 11.92
CA HIS A 83 -10.42 -10.90 11.94
C HIS A 83 -9.28 -11.12 12.97
N PHE A 84 -8.29 -10.23 12.99
CA PHE A 84 -7.08 -10.33 13.83
C PHE A 84 -7.13 -9.47 15.10
N GLY A 85 -8.14 -8.60 15.22
CA GLY A 85 -8.32 -7.70 16.34
C GLY A 85 -7.62 -6.34 16.18
N GLN A 86 -8.00 -5.40 17.06
CA GLN A 86 -7.54 -4.01 17.01
C GLN A 86 -6.04 -3.83 17.31
N ALA A 87 -5.43 -4.77 18.03
CA ALA A 87 -3.99 -4.75 18.28
C ALA A 87 -3.18 -4.95 16.99
N PHE A 88 -3.66 -5.81 16.09
CA PHE A 88 -3.02 -6.07 14.80
C PHE A 88 -3.00 -4.82 13.92
N ASP A 89 -4.11 -4.08 13.90
CA ASP A 89 -4.21 -2.79 13.20
C ASP A 89 -3.16 -1.80 13.73
N ARG A 90 -3.10 -1.56 15.04
CA ARG A 90 -2.16 -0.61 15.66
C ARG A 90 -0.70 -0.94 15.36
N ILE A 91 -0.31 -2.21 15.50
CA ILE A 91 1.08 -2.66 15.27
C ILE A 91 1.51 -2.42 13.82
N ASN A 92 0.60 -2.58 12.86
CA ASN A 92 0.93 -2.45 11.45
C ASN A 92 0.76 -1.02 10.90
N VAL A 93 0.04 -0.14 11.61
CA VAL A 93 -0.06 1.29 11.28
C VAL A 93 1.22 2.06 11.64
N GLU A 94 1.90 1.68 12.73
CA GLU A 94 3.03 2.45 13.29
C GLU A 94 4.39 2.17 12.66
N LEU A 95 4.50 1.29 11.66
CA LEU A 95 5.75 0.94 10.96
C LEU A 95 6.95 0.67 11.88
N LEU A 96 7.15 -0.60 12.23
CA LEU A 96 8.43 -1.02 12.77
C LEU A 96 9.50 -1.01 11.65
N PRO A 97 10.68 -0.42 11.89
CA PRO A 97 11.76 -0.39 10.90
C PRO A 97 12.21 -1.81 10.54
N GLY A 98 12.33 -2.11 9.23
CA GLY A 98 12.85 -3.40 8.72
C GLY A 98 11.88 -4.22 7.88
N LYS A 99 10.65 -3.78 7.65
CA LYS A 99 9.75 -4.44 6.68
C LYS A 99 9.99 -3.92 5.26
N ARG A 100 10.10 -4.83 4.29
CA ARG A 100 10.05 -4.51 2.86
C ARG A 100 8.60 -4.15 2.57
N LEU A 101 8.33 -2.86 2.46
CA LEU A 101 6.98 -2.38 2.17
C LEU A 101 6.98 -1.75 0.80
N ILE A 102 5.76 -1.39 0.39
CA ILE A 102 5.43 -0.66 -0.82
C ILE A 102 6.53 0.36 -1.11
N ASP A 103 7.00 0.35 -2.34
CA ASP A 103 8.19 1.08 -2.80
C ASP A 103 8.27 2.46 -2.14
N SER A 104 9.48 2.90 -1.77
CA SER A 104 9.76 4.25 -1.26
C SER A 104 9.04 5.39 -2.02
N MET A 105 8.72 5.17 -3.30
CA MET A 105 7.87 6.01 -4.15
C MET A 105 6.45 6.26 -3.60
N PHE A 106 5.84 5.31 -2.89
CA PHE A 106 4.53 5.46 -2.25
C PHE A 106 4.52 6.52 -1.15
N LEU A 107 5.55 6.54 -0.30
CA LEU A 107 5.68 7.55 0.77
C LEU A 107 5.87 8.96 0.21
N LEU A 108 6.46 9.09 -0.98
CA LEU A 108 6.58 10.35 -1.70
C LEU A 108 5.25 10.77 -2.34
N SER A 109 4.46 9.84 -2.87
CA SER A 109 3.14 10.15 -3.44
C SER A 109 2.08 10.49 -2.38
N CYS A 110 2.20 9.98 -1.15
CA CYS A 110 1.29 10.29 -0.04
C CYS A 110 1.65 11.58 0.72
N ARG A 111 2.80 12.21 0.45
CA ARG A 111 3.12 13.55 0.95
C ARG A 111 2.57 14.58 -0.03
N ASN A 112 1.34 15.02 0.23
CA ASN A 112 0.86 16.30 -0.26
C ASN A 112 1.62 17.44 0.44
#